data_AF-A0A8E2EKU9-F1
#
_entry.id   AF-A0A8E2EKU9-F1
#
_cell.length_a   1.000
_cell.length_b   1.000
_cell.length_c   1.000
_cell.angle_alpha   90.00
_cell.angle_beta   90.00
_cell.angle_gamma   90.00
#
_symmetry.space_group_name_H-M   'P 1'
#
loop_
_entity.id
_entity.type
_entity.pdbx_description
1 polymer ?
#
loop_
_entity_poly.entity_id
_entity_poly.type
_entity_poly.pdbx_seq_one_letter_code
_entity_poly.pdbx_strand_id
1 'polypeptide(L)'
;MNFKTRHIPAISGSMLVLLTIIITLPRPTFAATIQTPECNIYGDPDVFGPGIRWSFYLQWISLVIFLFICPHEAELAREAATITTVAVYINTFRNLHHQKSLMAVEWPLLWNMTSSLNGLNWPVSKKGFRRSGGTLAAMLFTWSIYYLISPWVFFKGWTNGSQPGCSIKYFLFAPIEVYAHGFWAFMKASGVICAITIGPGTFFGAIFLLGYWISGWPDKELLTFHEEPNPISAVLGFFTLSGGAVGIAFTEMTLKVNHITFPGTSITDSGQLVALLIGVFTLIAALFSAIKSLVQGRIPGAVLRSLVPATERQERTAADWPMETLRGL
;
A
#
# COMPACT_ATOMS: atom_id res chain seq x y z
N MET A 1 42.57 -36.98 -7.55
CA MET A 1 42.72 -35.53 -7.80
C MET A 1 41.45 -34.84 -7.31
N ASN A 2 41.53 -34.12 -6.18
CA ASN A 2 40.40 -33.39 -5.60
C ASN A 2 40.33 -31.98 -6.19
N PHE A 3 39.32 -31.71 -7.02
CA PHE A 3 39.04 -30.36 -7.51
C PHE A 3 38.39 -29.55 -6.39
N LYS A 4 39.20 -28.75 -5.70
CA LYS A 4 38.76 -27.73 -4.75
C LYS A 4 38.19 -26.55 -5.56
N THR A 5 36.89 -26.57 -5.84
CA THR A 5 36.16 -25.45 -6.45
C THR A 5 36.29 -24.22 -5.56
N ARG A 6 37.11 -23.25 -5.97
CA ARG A 6 37.17 -21.93 -5.33
C ARG A 6 35.82 -21.24 -5.55
N HIS A 7 35.09 -20.98 -4.48
CA HIS A 7 33.97 -20.04 -4.48
C HIS A 7 34.50 -18.66 -4.90
N ILE A 8 34.27 -18.30 -6.16
CA ILE A 8 34.31 -16.91 -6.58
C ILE A 8 33.15 -16.25 -5.84
N PRO A 9 33.37 -15.23 -4.99
CA PRO A 9 32.25 -14.51 -4.40
C PRO A 9 31.48 -13.90 -5.56
N ALA A 10 30.26 -14.40 -5.80
CA ALA A 10 29.36 -13.80 -6.75
C ALA A 10 29.27 -12.33 -6.34
N ILE A 11 29.75 -11.43 -7.21
CA ILE A 11 29.40 -10.03 -7.15
C ILE A 11 27.88 -10.06 -7.26
N SER A 12 27.22 -9.99 -6.10
CA SER A 12 25.79 -10.22 -5.99
C SER A 12 25.10 -9.27 -6.95
N GLY A 13 24.17 -9.76 -7.78
CA GLY A 13 23.38 -8.92 -8.68
C GLY A 13 22.78 -7.70 -7.97
N SER A 14 22.60 -7.78 -6.65
CA SER A 14 22.29 -6.68 -5.74
C SER A 14 23.17 -5.43 -5.92
N MET A 15 24.48 -5.56 -6.12
CA MET A 15 25.39 -4.41 -6.21
C MET A 15 25.29 -3.69 -7.56
N LEU A 16 25.04 -4.44 -8.64
CA LEU A 16 24.82 -3.88 -9.98
C LEU A 16 23.46 -3.18 -10.07
N VAL A 17 22.43 -3.73 -9.41
CA VAL A 17 21.12 -3.08 -9.25
C VAL A 17 21.25 -1.79 -8.44
N LEU A 18 21.99 -1.81 -7.32
CA LEU A 18 22.22 -0.62 -6.50
C LEU A 18 22.94 0.48 -7.29
N LEU A 19 23.97 0.11 -8.06
CA LEU A 19 24.71 1.04 -8.92
C LEU A 19 23.83 1.60 -10.04
N THR A 20 22.96 0.79 -10.63
CA THR A 20 22.01 1.24 -11.67
C THR A 20 20.96 2.20 -11.10
N ILE A 21 20.47 1.94 -9.88
CA ILE A 21 19.59 2.87 -9.15
C ILE A 21 20.30 4.19 -8.87
N ILE A 22 21.56 4.15 -8.43
CA ILE A 22 22.36 5.35 -8.15
C ILE A 22 22.63 6.16 -9.43
N ILE A 23 22.88 5.49 -10.56
CA ILE A 23 23.20 6.15 -11.84
C ILE A 23 21.95 6.66 -12.56
N THR A 24 20.77 6.07 -12.34
CA THR A 24 19.50 6.50 -12.98
C THR A 24 18.77 7.60 -12.20
N LEU A 25 19.20 7.92 -10.97
CA LEU A 25 18.66 8.99 -10.14
C LEU A 25 18.77 10.45 -10.67
N PRO A 26 19.62 10.85 -11.65
CA PRO A 26 19.85 12.27 -11.88
C PRO A 26 19.27 12.79 -13.20
N ARG A 27 17.96 12.66 -13.45
CA ARG A 27 17.15 13.70 -14.13
C ARG A 27 15.71 13.60 -13.64
N PRO A 28 15.40 14.15 -12.46
CA PRO A 28 14.01 14.29 -12.09
C PRO A 28 13.30 15.10 -13.17
N THR A 29 12.22 14.56 -13.70
CA THR A 29 11.18 15.38 -14.30
C THR A 29 10.77 16.38 -13.22
N PHE A 30 11.12 17.66 -13.41
CA PHE A 30 10.65 18.74 -12.56
C PHE A 30 9.17 18.95 -12.87
N ALA A 31 8.36 18.01 -12.43
CA ALA A 31 6.92 18.08 -12.51
C ALA A 31 6.39 18.49 -11.14
N ALA A 32 5.38 19.33 -11.15
CA ALA A 32 4.77 19.91 -9.97
C ALA A 32 3.31 20.17 -10.29
N THR A 33 2.46 20.06 -9.27
CA THR A 33 1.09 20.49 -9.43
C THR A 33 1.02 22.01 -9.52
N ILE A 34 0.43 22.49 -10.60
CA ILE A 34 0.30 23.92 -10.90
C ILE A 34 -1.16 24.19 -11.25
N GLN A 35 -1.73 25.25 -10.65
CA GLN A 35 -3.00 25.80 -11.08
C GLN A 35 -2.76 26.93 -12.09
N THR A 36 -3.50 26.95 -13.19
CA THR A 36 -3.48 28.04 -14.18
C THR A 36 -4.50 29.13 -13.84
N PRO A 37 -4.35 30.35 -14.39
CA PRO A 37 -5.33 31.44 -14.25
C PRO A 37 -6.75 31.07 -14.68
N GLU A 38 -6.89 30.10 -15.59
CA GLU A 38 -8.18 29.55 -16.06
C GLU A 38 -8.75 28.48 -15.11
N CYS A 39 -8.19 28.37 -13.90
CA CYS A 39 -8.53 27.38 -12.89
C CYS A 39 -8.30 25.91 -13.30
N ASN A 40 -7.53 25.65 -14.35
CA ASN A 40 -7.10 24.29 -14.69
C ASN A 40 -6.00 23.85 -13.73
N ILE A 41 -6.06 22.60 -13.26
CA ILE A 41 -5.02 22.02 -12.42
C ILE A 41 -4.23 21.00 -13.25
N TYR A 42 -2.95 21.28 -13.44
CA TYR A 42 -2.00 20.31 -13.97
C TYR A 42 -1.41 19.55 -12.79
N GLY A 43 -1.71 18.25 -12.69
CA GLY A 43 -1.25 17.39 -11.61
C GLY A 43 0.21 16.98 -11.76
N ASP A 44 0.85 16.70 -10.65
CA ASP A 44 2.19 16.11 -10.60
C ASP A 44 2.13 14.63 -11.03
N PRO A 45 2.63 14.28 -12.23
CA PRO A 45 2.66 12.88 -12.66
C PRO A 45 3.44 12.01 -11.70
N ASP A 46 4.54 12.48 -11.12
CA ASP A 46 5.45 11.66 -10.31
C ASP A 46 4.91 11.34 -8.91
N VAL A 47 3.77 11.92 -8.54
CA VAL A 47 3.07 11.66 -7.27
C VAL A 47 1.78 10.87 -7.48
N PHE A 48 0.90 11.29 -8.39
CA PHE A 48 -0.42 10.66 -8.63
C PHE A 48 -0.79 10.59 -10.12
N GLY A 49 0.22 10.59 -10.99
CA GLY A 49 0.05 10.34 -12.41
C GLY A 49 -0.60 8.97 -12.71
N PRO A 50 -1.07 8.76 -13.94
CA PRO A 50 -1.79 7.54 -14.32
C PRO A 50 -1.03 6.25 -14.01
N GLY A 51 0.29 6.18 -14.30
CA GLY A 51 1.10 4.99 -14.05
C GLY A 51 1.27 4.69 -12.56
N ILE A 52 1.47 5.71 -11.73
CA ILE A 52 1.57 5.57 -10.26
C ILE A 52 0.23 5.10 -9.69
N ARG A 53 -0.89 5.71 -10.08
CA ARG A 53 -2.23 5.30 -9.63
C ARG A 53 -2.54 3.86 -10.00
N TRP A 54 -2.32 3.50 -11.26
CA TRP A 54 -2.59 2.15 -11.75
C TRP A 54 -1.71 1.13 -11.03
N SER A 55 -0.46 1.48 -10.72
CA SER A 55 0.40 0.65 -9.89
C SER A 55 -0.24 0.34 -8.54
N PHE A 56 -0.67 1.36 -7.79
CA PHE A 56 -1.33 1.16 -6.50
C PHE A 56 -2.62 0.33 -6.61
N TYR A 57 -3.40 0.51 -7.68
CA TYR A 57 -4.64 -0.24 -7.89
C TYR A 57 -4.35 -1.72 -8.16
N LEU A 58 -3.36 -2.01 -9.01
CA LEU A 58 -2.94 -3.39 -9.30
C LEU A 58 -2.34 -4.05 -8.05
N GLN A 59 -1.53 -3.32 -7.27
CA GLN A 59 -0.98 -3.82 -6.01
C GLN A 59 -2.06 -4.10 -4.97
N TRP A 60 -3.09 -3.24 -4.88
CA TRP A 60 -4.25 -3.49 -4.02
C TRP A 60 -5.03 -4.74 -4.45
N ILE A 61 -5.28 -4.94 -5.75
CA ILE A 61 -5.91 -6.17 -6.26
C ILE A 61 -5.06 -7.39 -5.91
N SER A 62 -3.74 -7.30 -6.13
CA SER A 62 -2.78 -8.35 -5.81
C SER A 62 -2.86 -8.73 -4.34
N LEU A 63 -2.93 -7.72 -3.48
CA LEU A 63 -3.04 -7.90 -2.04
C LEU A 63 -4.36 -8.59 -1.66
N VAL A 64 -5.49 -8.17 -2.22
CA VAL A 64 -6.77 -8.84 -2.01
C VAL A 64 -6.67 -10.33 -2.39
N ILE A 65 -6.09 -10.64 -3.55
CA ILE A 65 -5.86 -12.02 -4.00
C ILE A 65 -5.01 -12.80 -2.98
N PHE A 66 -3.89 -12.23 -2.54
CA PHE A 66 -3.03 -12.87 -1.55
C PHE A 66 -3.76 -13.12 -0.23
N LEU A 67 -4.46 -12.12 0.32
CA LEU A 67 -5.14 -12.25 1.61
C LEU A 67 -6.26 -13.31 1.59
N PHE A 68 -6.98 -13.45 0.47
CA PHE A 68 -8.09 -14.42 0.37
C PHE A 68 -7.66 -15.82 -0.08
N ILE A 69 -6.63 -15.94 -0.94
CA ILE A 69 -6.28 -17.23 -1.57
C ILE A 69 -4.97 -17.80 -1.02
N CYS A 70 -3.93 -16.98 -0.85
CA CYS A 70 -2.58 -17.41 -0.51
C CYS A 70 -1.88 -16.43 0.46
N PRO A 71 -2.33 -16.33 1.73
CA PRO A 71 -1.88 -15.29 2.66
C PRO A 71 -0.39 -15.36 2.98
N HIS A 72 0.22 -16.54 2.87
CA HIS A 72 1.66 -16.74 3.04
C HIS A 72 2.52 -15.97 2.03
N GLU A 73 1.99 -15.59 0.87
CA GLU A 73 2.69 -14.81 -0.16
C GLU A 73 2.36 -13.31 -0.09
N ALA A 74 1.50 -12.87 0.84
CA ALA A 74 1.09 -11.46 0.98
C ALA A 74 2.26 -10.52 1.34
N GLU A 75 3.40 -11.05 1.78
CA GLU A 75 4.63 -10.30 2.00
C GLU A 75 5.14 -9.63 0.73
N LEU A 76 5.06 -10.30 -0.42
CA LEU A 76 5.54 -9.77 -1.69
C LEU A 76 4.77 -8.49 -2.10
N ALA A 77 3.46 -8.49 -1.91
CA ALA A 77 2.64 -7.30 -2.15
C ALA A 77 2.94 -6.17 -1.16
N ARG A 78 3.27 -6.49 0.10
CA ARG A 78 3.67 -5.48 1.11
C ARG A 78 4.96 -4.79 0.74
N GLU A 79 5.95 -5.56 0.32
CA GLU A 79 7.25 -5.01 -0.07
C GLU A 79 7.10 -4.09 -1.28
N ALA A 80 6.40 -4.54 -2.33
CA ALA A 80 6.13 -3.72 -3.51
C ALA A 80 5.39 -2.41 -3.16
N ALA A 81 4.37 -2.49 -2.31
CA ALA A 81 3.59 -1.35 -1.84
C ALA A 81 4.42 -0.36 -1.02
N THR A 82 5.25 -0.85 -0.10
CA THR A 82 6.12 -0.01 0.70
C THR A 82 7.17 0.68 -0.15
N ILE A 83 7.80 -0.02 -1.10
CA ILE A 83 8.78 0.56 -2.02
C ILE A 83 8.14 1.68 -2.85
N THR A 84 6.97 1.41 -3.43
CA THR A 84 6.23 2.40 -4.24
C THR A 84 5.83 3.61 -3.39
N THR A 85 5.34 3.36 -2.17
CA THR A 85 4.95 4.41 -1.22
C THR A 85 6.13 5.29 -0.85
N VAL A 86 7.27 4.71 -0.46
CA VAL A 86 8.49 5.46 -0.12
C VAL A 86 8.94 6.33 -1.31
N ALA A 87 8.94 5.78 -2.53
CA ALA A 87 9.29 6.54 -3.73
C ALA A 87 8.39 7.76 -3.96
N VAL A 88 7.07 7.59 -3.81
CA VAL A 88 6.10 8.69 -3.96
C VAL A 88 6.27 9.75 -2.88
N TYR A 89 6.53 9.38 -1.63
CA TYR A 89 6.82 10.35 -0.57
C TYR A 89 8.14 11.11 -0.81
N ILE A 90 9.19 10.43 -1.28
CA ILE A 90 10.46 11.08 -1.66
C ILE A 90 10.21 12.13 -2.75
N ASN A 91 9.46 11.78 -3.80
CA ASN A 91 9.10 12.73 -4.85
C ASN A 91 8.28 13.91 -4.30
N THR A 92 7.28 13.62 -3.46
CA THR A 92 6.44 14.66 -2.83
C THR A 92 7.28 15.65 -2.02
N PHE A 93 8.18 15.18 -1.15
CA PHE A 93 9.01 16.07 -0.33
C PHE A 93 10.07 16.82 -1.13
N ARG A 94 10.62 16.21 -2.16
CA ARG A 94 11.54 16.88 -3.08
C ARG A 94 10.83 18.04 -3.78
N ASN A 95 9.63 17.81 -4.31
CA ASN A 95 8.87 18.83 -5.04
C ASN A 95 8.37 19.94 -4.10
N LEU A 96 8.02 19.59 -2.85
CA LEU A 96 7.72 20.54 -1.79
C LEU A 96 8.87 21.52 -1.53
N HIS A 97 10.11 21.04 -1.47
CA HIS A 97 11.28 21.87 -1.20
C HIS A 97 11.62 22.84 -2.35
N HIS A 98 11.54 22.39 -3.60
CA HIS A 98 12.03 23.17 -4.74
C HIS A 98 11.03 24.18 -5.29
N GLN A 99 9.75 23.85 -5.34
CA GLN A 99 8.77 24.63 -6.12
C GLN A 99 7.60 25.13 -5.28
N LYS A 100 7.56 24.79 -3.98
CA LYS A 100 6.38 25.01 -3.12
C LYS A 100 5.10 24.46 -3.78
N SER A 101 5.24 23.40 -4.58
CA SER A 101 4.19 22.90 -5.47
C SER A 101 3.14 22.05 -4.78
N LEU A 102 3.27 21.83 -3.46
CA LEU A 102 2.31 21.00 -2.73
C LEU A 102 0.96 21.72 -2.65
N MET A 103 0.06 21.39 -3.57
CA MET A 103 -1.31 21.92 -3.58
C MET A 103 -2.16 21.17 -2.55
N ALA A 104 -3.13 21.87 -1.97
CA ALA A 104 -3.96 21.32 -0.90
C ALA A 104 -4.67 20.00 -1.25
N VAL A 105 -5.02 19.80 -2.52
CA VAL A 105 -5.67 18.56 -3.00
C VAL A 105 -4.73 17.34 -3.00
N GLU A 106 -3.42 17.55 -3.11
CA GLU A 106 -2.45 16.45 -3.23
C GLU A 106 -2.27 15.70 -1.91
N TRP A 107 -2.37 16.40 -0.78
CA TRP A 107 -2.11 15.78 0.52
C TRP A 107 -3.14 14.70 0.90
N PRO A 108 -4.46 14.93 0.77
CA PRO A 108 -5.46 13.86 0.91
C PRO A 108 -5.36 12.77 -0.17
N LEU A 109 -4.99 13.12 -1.41
CA LEU A 109 -4.78 12.14 -2.48
C LEU A 109 -3.63 11.18 -2.14
N LEU A 110 -2.50 11.73 -1.66
CA LEU A 110 -1.36 10.97 -1.19
C LEU A 110 -1.78 9.99 -0.09
N TRP A 111 -2.52 10.47 0.91
CA TRP A 111 -3.06 9.60 1.97
C TRP A 111 -3.93 8.46 1.44
N ASN A 112 -4.87 8.75 0.54
CA ASN A 112 -5.76 7.73 -0.01
C ASN A 112 -5.00 6.65 -0.78
N MET A 113 -4.00 7.03 -1.56
CA MET A 113 -3.20 6.07 -2.32
C MET A 113 -2.23 5.29 -1.43
N THR A 114 -1.54 5.93 -0.50
CA THR A 114 -0.45 5.28 0.23
C THR A 114 -0.92 4.56 1.48
N SER A 115 -1.96 5.06 2.14
CA SER A 115 -2.38 4.58 3.45
C SER A 115 -3.66 3.75 3.38
N SER A 116 -4.68 4.20 2.65
CA SER A 116 -5.94 3.44 2.54
C SER A 116 -5.77 2.12 1.79
N LEU A 117 -4.88 2.07 0.79
CA LEU A 117 -4.63 0.84 0.00
C LEU A 117 -3.69 -0.15 0.69
N ASN A 118 -2.79 0.33 1.55
CA ASN A 118 -1.74 -0.52 2.15
C ASN A 118 -1.95 -0.76 3.66
N GLY A 119 -2.77 0.06 4.32
CA GLY A 119 -2.72 0.19 5.77
C GLY A 119 -3.39 -0.90 6.59
N LEU A 120 -4.07 -1.82 5.93
CA LEU A 120 -4.74 -2.94 6.58
C LEU A 120 -4.05 -4.28 6.30
N ASN A 121 -2.86 -4.23 5.68
CA ASN A 121 -2.07 -5.37 5.33
C ASN A 121 -1.12 -5.80 6.47
N TRP A 122 -1.70 -6.14 7.61
CA TRP A 122 -0.92 -6.58 8.77
C TRP A 122 -0.75 -8.11 8.76
N PRO A 123 0.44 -8.64 9.07
CA PRO A 123 0.58 -10.05 9.39
C PRO A 123 -0.36 -10.43 10.52
N VAL A 124 -0.91 -11.63 10.49
CA VAL A 124 -1.80 -12.10 11.56
C VAL A 124 -1.05 -12.90 12.61
N SER A 125 0.12 -13.42 12.27
CA SER A 125 0.94 -14.24 13.14
C SER A 125 2.17 -13.49 13.66
N LYS A 126 2.60 -13.82 14.88
CA LYS A 126 3.84 -13.30 15.49
C LYS A 126 5.08 -13.58 14.63
N LYS A 127 5.12 -14.75 13.97
CA LYS A 127 6.19 -15.12 13.05
C LYS A 127 6.13 -14.29 11.76
N GLY A 128 4.95 -14.01 11.21
CA GLY A 128 4.77 -13.08 10.09
C GLY A 128 5.22 -11.65 10.42
N PHE A 129 4.92 -11.16 11.63
CA PHE A 129 5.44 -9.87 12.12
C PHE A 129 6.97 -9.84 12.21
N ARG A 130 7.60 -10.92 12.68
CA ARG A 130 9.06 -11.03 12.68
C ARG A 130 9.62 -11.03 11.27
N ARG A 131 9.02 -11.80 10.37
CA ARG A 131 9.51 -11.98 9.00
C ARG A 131 9.47 -10.66 8.22
N SER A 132 8.33 -9.97 8.28
CA SER A 132 8.11 -8.73 7.53
C SER A 132 8.33 -7.45 8.34
N GLY A 133 9.00 -7.55 9.50
CA GLY A 133 9.14 -6.43 10.43
C GLY A 133 9.85 -5.23 9.80
N GLY A 134 10.85 -5.45 8.93
CA GLY A 134 11.52 -4.37 8.18
C GLY A 134 10.57 -3.59 7.26
N THR A 135 9.77 -4.29 6.47
CA THR A 135 8.78 -3.69 5.55
C THR A 135 7.69 -2.93 6.29
N LEU A 136 7.19 -3.49 7.41
CA LEU A 136 6.22 -2.80 8.26
C LEU A 136 6.83 -1.58 8.95
N ALA A 137 8.08 -1.66 9.40
CA ALA A 137 8.78 -0.51 9.98
C ALA A 137 8.92 0.62 8.95
N ALA A 138 9.32 0.33 7.72
CA ALA A 138 9.41 1.33 6.65
C ALA A 138 8.04 1.96 6.31
N MET A 139 6.96 1.17 6.29
CA MET A 139 5.61 1.68 6.11
C MET A 139 5.21 2.62 7.27
N LEU A 140 5.42 2.19 8.51
CA LEU A 140 5.12 2.99 9.70
C LEU A 140 5.94 4.27 9.79
N PHE A 141 7.22 4.25 9.41
CA PHE A 141 8.03 5.45 9.30
C PHE A 141 7.43 6.44 8.30
N THR A 142 6.99 5.94 7.15
CA THR A 142 6.38 6.79 6.12
C THR A 142 5.09 7.44 6.62
N TRP A 143 4.24 6.68 7.32
CA TRP A 143 3.03 7.24 7.95
C TRP A 143 3.34 8.23 9.06
N SER A 144 4.36 7.95 9.87
CA SER A 144 4.80 8.87 10.90
C SER A 144 5.19 10.21 10.30
N ILE A 145 5.97 10.20 9.21
CA ILE A 145 6.35 11.41 8.47
C ILE A 145 5.10 12.16 7.97
N TYR A 146 4.13 11.46 7.36
CA TYR A 146 2.87 12.07 6.93
C TYR A 146 2.14 12.79 8.08
N TYR A 147 1.96 12.11 9.21
CA TYR A 147 1.23 12.67 10.34
C TYR A 147 1.98 13.82 11.03
N LEU A 148 3.30 13.71 11.18
CA LEU A 148 4.11 14.76 11.80
C LEU A 148 4.21 16.02 10.94
N ILE A 149 4.17 15.89 9.61
CA ILE A 149 4.23 17.03 8.68
C ILE A 149 2.85 17.64 8.40
N SER A 150 1.78 16.89 8.60
CA SER A 150 0.40 17.33 8.35
C SER A 150 0.04 18.69 8.97
N PRO A 151 0.39 19.04 10.23
CA PRO A 151 0.16 20.38 10.75
C PRO A 151 0.79 21.48 9.89
N TRP A 152 2.06 21.32 9.50
CA TRP A 152 2.73 22.31 8.65
C TRP A 152 2.02 22.45 7.30
N VAL A 153 1.60 21.33 6.70
CA VAL A 153 0.84 21.34 5.44
C VAL A 153 -0.48 22.07 5.62
N PHE A 154 -1.29 21.75 6.63
CA PHE A 154 -2.61 22.39 6.80
C PHE A 154 -2.54 23.86 7.23
N PHE A 155 -1.49 24.27 7.94
CA PHE A 155 -1.32 25.66 8.36
C PHE A 155 -0.65 26.54 7.31
N LYS A 156 0.34 26.01 6.57
CA LYS A 156 1.17 26.80 5.65
C LYS A 156 1.15 26.28 4.22
N GLY A 157 1.26 24.97 4.02
CA GLY A 157 1.26 24.37 2.68
C GLY A 157 -0.08 24.51 1.95
N TRP A 158 -1.20 24.51 2.67
CA TRP A 158 -2.55 24.45 2.12
C TRP A 158 -2.90 25.64 1.21
N THR A 159 -2.32 26.80 1.47
CA THR A 159 -2.54 28.01 0.65
C THR A 159 -1.70 28.04 -0.62
N ASN A 160 -0.75 27.11 -0.79
CA ASN A 160 0.05 27.03 -2.01
C ASN A 160 -0.84 26.64 -3.19
N GLY A 161 -0.66 27.34 -4.32
CA GLY A 161 -1.44 27.13 -5.52
C GLY A 161 -2.85 27.74 -5.50
N SER A 162 -3.30 28.32 -4.38
CA SER A 162 -4.60 29.02 -4.30
C SER A 162 -4.64 30.19 -5.27
N GLN A 163 -5.65 30.25 -6.14
CA GLN A 163 -5.91 31.38 -7.03
C GLN A 163 -7.29 32.03 -6.76
N PRO A 164 -7.40 33.37 -6.78
CA PRO A 164 -8.68 34.05 -6.62
C PRO A 164 -9.69 33.60 -7.68
N GLY A 165 -10.89 33.23 -7.25
CA GLY A 165 -11.97 32.77 -8.15
C GLY A 165 -11.92 31.29 -8.53
N CYS A 166 -10.84 30.57 -8.19
CA CYS A 166 -10.75 29.13 -8.43
C CYS A 166 -11.14 28.33 -7.17
N SER A 167 -12.10 27.42 -7.32
CA SER A 167 -12.56 26.53 -6.25
C SER A 167 -11.94 25.14 -6.40
N ILE A 168 -11.05 24.77 -5.49
CA ILE A 168 -10.50 23.42 -5.39
C ILE A 168 -11.38 22.60 -4.46
N LYS A 169 -11.76 21.40 -4.89
CA LYS A 169 -12.68 20.52 -4.17
C LYS A 169 -11.99 19.21 -3.78
N TYR A 170 -12.35 18.64 -2.64
CA TYR A 170 -11.97 17.29 -2.26
C TYR A 170 -13.23 16.45 -2.18
N PHE A 171 -13.23 15.26 -2.77
CA PHE A 171 -14.41 14.40 -2.77
C PHE A 171 -14.42 13.51 -1.52
N LEU A 172 -15.38 13.74 -0.63
CA LEU A 172 -15.66 12.91 0.54
C LEU A 172 -17.16 12.63 0.58
N PHE A 173 -17.60 11.65 -0.21
CA PHE A 173 -19.02 11.35 -0.54
C PHE A 173 -19.79 12.48 -1.25
N ALA A 174 -19.39 13.73 -1.05
CA ALA A 174 -19.78 14.91 -1.80
C ALA A 174 -18.53 15.76 -2.07
N PRO A 175 -18.53 16.60 -3.12
CA PRO A 175 -17.43 17.54 -3.36
C PRO A 175 -17.46 18.67 -2.31
N ILE A 176 -16.40 18.76 -1.51
CA ILE A 176 -16.23 19.76 -0.46
C ILE A 176 -15.17 20.75 -0.90
N GLU A 177 -15.43 22.06 -0.83
CA GLU A 177 -14.41 23.05 -1.12
C GLU A 177 -13.29 23.00 -0.08
N VAL A 178 -12.06 22.83 -0.55
CA VAL A 178 -10.85 22.64 0.25
C VAL A 178 -10.55 23.88 1.11
N TYR A 179 -11.00 25.05 0.67
CA TYR A 179 -10.86 26.33 1.37
C TYR A 179 -12.10 26.74 2.18
N ALA A 180 -13.15 25.90 2.23
CA ALA A 180 -14.28 26.16 3.12
C ALA A 180 -13.79 26.25 4.58
N HIS A 181 -14.19 27.32 5.28
CA HIS A 181 -13.66 27.64 6.61
C HIS A 181 -13.78 26.47 7.60
N GLY A 182 -14.93 25.80 7.63
CA GLY A 182 -15.17 24.64 8.50
C GLY A 182 -14.29 23.44 8.16
N PHE A 183 -14.13 23.11 6.87
CA PHE A 183 -13.28 22.00 6.44
C PHE A 183 -11.80 22.30 6.74
N TRP A 184 -11.33 23.50 6.44
CA TRP A 184 -9.94 23.88 6.70
C TRP A 184 -9.61 23.90 8.21
N ALA A 185 -10.52 24.42 9.04
CA ALA A 185 -10.39 24.36 10.49
C ALA A 185 -10.34 22.92 11.00
N PHE A 186 -11.21 22.04 10.47
CA PHE A 186 -11.19 20.61 10.79
C PHE A 186 -9.86 19.95 10.41
N MET A 187 -9.33 20.20 9.21
CA MET A 187 -8.04 19.63 8.77
C MET A 187 -6.87 20.11 9.65
N LYS A 188 -6.83 21.40 10.03
CA LYS A 188 -5.83 21.92 10.97
C LYS A 188 -5.90 21.23 12.32
N ALA A 189 -7.09 21.12 12.90
CA ALA A 189 -7.29 20.49 14.20
C ALA A 189 -6.93 19.00 14.15
N SER A 190 -7.44 18.27 13.16
CA SER A 190 -7.15 16.84 12.99
C SER A 190 -5.67 16.57 12.72
N GLY A 191 -5.00 17.42 11.94
CA GLY A 191 -3.55 17.34 11.72
C GLY A 191 -2.75 17.47 13.01
N VAL A 192 -3.07 18.43 13.88
CA VAL A 192 -2.41 18.60 15.18
C VAL A 192 -2.67 17.40 16.09
N ILE A 193 -3.92 16.93 16.18
CA ILE A 193 -4.27 15.75 16.97
C ILE A 193 -3.49 14.52 16.49
N CYS A 194 -3.47 14.27 15.17
CA CYS A 194 -2.76 13.13 14.60
C CYS A 194 -1.25 13.24 14.77
N ALA A 195 -0.67 14.45 14.65
CA ALA A 195 0.76 14.68 14.87
C ALA A 195 1.19 14.44 16.32
N ILE A 196 0.30 14.65 17.30
CA ILE A 196 0.59 14.41 18.73
C ILE A 196 0.33 12.96 19.11
N THR A 197 -0.69 12.32 18.54
CA THR A 197 -1.14 10.97 18.93
C THR A 197 -0.57 9.88 18.01
N ILE A 198 -0.98 9.88 16.74
CA ILE A 198 -0.67 8.83 15.77
C ILE A 198 0.77 8.93 15.26
N GLY A 199 1.30 10.14 15.05
CA GLY A 199 2.67 10.38 14.56
C GLY A 199 3.73 9.71 15.45
N PRO A 200 3.77 9.99 16.77
CA PRO A 200 4.68 9.34 17.69
C PRO A 200 4.41 7.84 17.83
N GLY A 201 3.13 7.43 17.89
CA GLY A 201 2.77 6.01 17.97
C GLY A 201 3.32 5.19 16.79
N THR A 202 3.17 5.69 15.57
CA THR A 202 3.73 5.06 14.36
C THR A 202 5.25 5.14 14.32
N PHE A 203 5.88 6.23 14.79
CA PHE A 203 7.33 6.36 14.89
C PHE A 203 7.96 5.31 15.83
N PHE A 204 7.47 5.26 17.07
CA PHE A 204 7.97 4.32 18.07
C PHE A 204 7.63 2.87 17.70
N GLY A 205 6.45 2.66 17.08
CA GLY A 205 6.09 1.37 16.48
C GLY A 205 7.08 0.94 15.40
N ALA A 206 7.50 1.85 14.52
CA ALA A 206 8.50 1.57 13.49
C ALA A 206 9.86 1.19 14.09
N ILE A 207 10.34 1.94 15.08
CA ILE A 207 11.59 1.63 15.80
C ILE A 207 11.49 0.26 16.49
N PHE A 208 10.37 -0.01 17.16
CA PHE A 208 10.14 -1.29 17.83
C PHE A 208 10.15 -2.46 16.84
N LEU A 209 9.41 -2.35 15.72
CA LEU A 209 9.38 -3.39 14.70
C LEU A 209 10.74 -3.59 14.02
N LEU A 210 11.50 -2.51 13.81
CA LEU A 210 12.85 -2.60 13.27
C LEU A 210 13.79 -3.34 14.23
N GLY A 211 13.78 -2.99 15.52
CA GLY A 211 14.57 -3.70 16.54
C GLY A 211 14.15 -5.16 16.68
N TYR A 212 12.84 -5.42 16.63
CA TYR A 212 12.29 -6.77 16.67
C TYR A 212 12.71 -7.61 15.46
N TRP A 213 12.68 -7.04 14.26
CA TRP A 213 13.16 -7.65 13.01
C TRP A 213 14.66 -7.97 13.09
N ILE A 214 15.49 -7.00 13.49
CA ILE A 214 16.95 -7.19 13.62
C ILE A 214 17.27 -8.31 14.63
N SER A 215 16.54 -8.38 15.74
CA SER A 215 16.77 -9.41 16.77
C SER A 215 16.49 -10.84 16.29
N GLY A 216 15.65 -11.01 15.27
CA GLY A 216 15.29 -12.31 14.69
C GLY A 216 16.04 -12.67 13.40
N TRP A 217 16.94 -11.81 12.92
CA TRP A 217 17.56 -11.94 11.60
C TRP A 217 18.35 -13.26 11.34
N PRO A 218 18.94 -13.96 12.32
CA PRO A 218 19.62 -15.22 12.04
C PRO A 218 18.72 -16.47 12.02
N ASP A 219 17.42 -16.36 12.33
CA ASP A 219 16.55 -17.53 12.48
C ASP A 219 16.15 -18.12 11.11
N LYS A 220 16.83 -19.20 10.70
CA LYS A 220 16.50 -19.95 9.46
C LYS A 220 15.05 -20.44 9.42
N GLU A 221 14.43 -20.67 10.58
CA GLU A 221 13.02 -21.05 10.69
C GLU A 221 12.06 -19.95 10.21
N LEU A 222 12.46 -18.68 10.23
CA LEU A 222 11.64 -17.60 9.71
C LEU A 222 11.55 -17.63 8.18
N LEU A 223 12.61 -18.09 7.51
CA LEU A 223 12.66 -18.17 6.05
C LEU A 223 11.72 -19.26 5.49
N THR A 224 11.50 -20.32 6.25
CA THR A 224 10.61 -21.44 5.87
C THR A 224 9.21 -21.30 6.43
N PHE A 225 8.93 -20.26 7.22
CA PHE A 225 7.62 -20.06 7.82
C PHE A 225 6.58 -19.67 6.76
N HIS A 226 5.52 -20.48 6.66
CA HIS A 226 4.34 -20.19 5.88
C HIS A 226 3.18 -19.81 6.80
N GLU A 227 2.58 -18.64 6.57
CA GLU A 227 1.43 -18.21 7.34
C GLU A 227 0.18 -19.01 6.94
N GLU A 228 -0.39 -19.71 7.91
CA GLU A 228 -1.61 -20.46 7.69
C GLU A 228 -2.82 -19.52 7.60
N PRO A 229 -3.81 -19.83 6.75
CA PRO A 229 -5.04 -19.05 6.67
C PRO A 229 -5.78 -19.01 8.01
N ASN A 230 -6.03 -17.80 8.50
CA ASN A 230 -6.72 -17.54 9.77
C ASN A 230 -7.98 -16.68 9.50
N PRO A 231 -9.10 -16.85 10.23
CA PRO A 231 -10.25 -15.95 10.15
C PRO A 231 -9.89 -14.47 10.30
N ILE A 232 -8.87 -14.13 11.11
CA ILE A 232 -8.37 -12.74 11.23
C ILE A 232 -7.87 -12.22 9.87
N SER A 233 -7.18 -13.04 9.08
CA SER A 233 -6.70 -12.66 7.73
C SER A 233 -7.87 -12.36 6.80
N ALA A 234 -8.96 -13.12 6.90
CA ALA A 234 -10.16 -12.88 6.09
C ALA A 234 -10.84 -11.56 6.48
N VAL A 235 -10.91 -11.25 7.79
CA VAL A 235 -11.43 -9.98 8.30
C VAL A 235 -10.56 -8.81 7.81
N LEU A 236 -9.24 -8.90 7.93
CA LEU A 236 -8.31 -7.91 7.39
C LEU A 236 -8.43 -7.77 5.87
N GLY A 237 -8.60 -8.88 5.15
CA GLY A 237 -8.86 -8.91 3.72
C GLY A 237 -10.12 -8.15 3.33
N PHE A 238 -11.21 -8.30 4.09
CA PHE A 238 -12.46 -7.56 3.88
C PHE A 238 -12.30 -6.05 4.13
N PHE A 239 -11.63 -5.66 5.21
CA PHE A 239 -11.35 -4.25 5.47
C PHE A 239 -10.41 -3.66 4.40
N THR A 240 -9.42 -4.42 3.94
CA THR A 240 -8.51 -4.00 2.85
C THR A 240 -9.26 -3.83 1.53
N LEU A 241 -10.18 -4.75 1.22
CA LEU A 241 -11.04 -4.66 0.03
C LEU A 241 -11.93 -3.41 0.08
N SER A 242 -12.65 -3.20 1.18
CA SER A 242 -13.56 -2.06 1.33
C SER A 242 -12.81 -0.72 1.42
N GLY A 243 -11.78 -0.63 2.25
CA GLY A 243 -10.96 0.56 2.42
C GLY A 243 -10.24 0.97 1.14
N GLY A 244 -9.71 0.00 0.40
CA GLY A 244 -9.07 0.27 -0.89
C GLY A 244 -10.06 0.72 -1.96
N ALA A 245 -11.24 0.08 -2.06
CA ALA A 245 -12.28 0.51 -3.00
C ALA A 245 -12.75 1.96 -2.72
N VAL A 246 -12.93 2.32 -1.44
CA VAL A 246 -13.25 3.70 -1.03
C VAL A 246 -12.11 4.66 -1.37
N GLY A 247 -10.85 4.28 -1.12
CA GLY A 247 -9.67 5.08 -1.44
C GLY A 247 -9.49 5.35 -2.94
N ILE A 248 -9.78 4.35 -3.78
CA ILE A 248 -9.80 4.50 -5.25
C ILE A 248 -10.92 5.46 -5.65
N ALA A 249 -12.13 5.25 -5.14
CA ALA A 249 -13.27 6.11 -5.47
C ALA A 249 -13.03 7.57 -5.08
N PHE A 250 -12.48 7.84 -3.89
CA PHE A 250 -12.15 9.20 -3.45
C PHE A 250 -11.05 9.84 -4.29
N THR A 251 -10.03 9.07 -4.66
CA THR A 251 -8.96 9.52 -5.56
C THR A 251 -9.51 9.92 -6.93
N GLU A 252 -10.22 9.02 -7.60
CA GLU A 252 -10.74 9.26 -8.96
C GLU A 252 -11.80 10.36 -9.00
N MET A 253 -12.70 10.40 -8.02
CA MET A 253 -13.71 11.45 -7.95
C MET A 253 -13.09 12.82 -7.65
N THR A 254 -12.05 12.88 -6.82
CA THR A 254 -11.32 14.13 -6.57
C THR A 254 -10.63 14.62 -7.85
N LEU A 255 -9.97 13.73 -8.61
CA LEU A 255 -9.36 14.09 -9.89
C LEU A 255 -10.40 14.58 -10.90
N LYS A 256 -11.53 13.88 -11.00
CA LYS A 256 -12.62 14.21 -11.92
C LYS A 256 -13.28 15.55 -11.60
N VAL A 257 -13.62 15.80 -10.33
CA VAL A 257 -14.32 17.03 -9.89
C VAL A 257 -13.47 18.28 -10.11
N ASN A 258 -12.15 18.17 -10.06
CA ASN A 258 -11.24 19.31 -10.26
C ASN A 258 -10.67 19.40 -11.68
N HIS A 259 -11.11 18.52 -12.60
CA HIS A 259 -10.57 18.45 -13.96
C HIS A 259 -9.04 18.37 -13.99
N ILE A 260 -8.44 17.60 -13.07
CA ILE A 260 -6.98 17.50 -12.99
C ILE A 260 -6.48 16.76 -14.23
N THR A 261 -5.60 17.42 -14.99
CA THR A 261 -5.00 16.88 -16.21
C THR A 261 -3.48 16.76 -16.07
N PHE A 262 -2.85 16.00 -16.98
CA PHE A 262 -1.41 15.75 -16.95
C PHE A 262 -0.81 16.01 -18.35
N PRO A 263 -0.78 17.28 -18.81
CA PRO A 263 -0.31 17.60 -20.16
C PRO A 263 1.15 17.21 -20.36
N GLY A 264 1.46 16.61 -21.51
CA GLY A 264 2.83 16.21 -21.86
C GLY A 264 3.36 15.00 -21.09
N THR A 265 2.52 14.34 -20.28
CA THR A 265 2.90 13.13 -19.55
C THR A 265 2.53 11.88 -20.34
N SER A 266 3.42 10.91 -20.35
CA SER A 266 3.21 9.62 -20.99
C SER A 266 3.40 8.49 -19.97
N ILE A 267 2.68 7.38 -20.18
CA ILE A 267 2.91 6.14 -19.40
C ILE A 267 4.33 5.61 -19.63
N THR A 268 4.99 6.00 -20.72
CA THR A 268 6.38 5.63 -21.02
C THR A 268 7.42 6.42 -20.23
N ASP A 269 7.03 7.49 -19.54
CA ASP A 269 7.93 8.26 -18.68
C ASP A 269 8.43 7.37 -17.55
N SER A 270 9.72 7.44 -17.20
CA SER A 270 10.36 6.47 -16.30
C SER A 270 9.66 6.38 -14.93
N GLY A 271 9.24 7.50 -14.35
CA GLY A 271 8.49 7.54 -13.09
C GLY A 271 7.15 6.80 -13.17
N GLN A 272 6.43 6.95 -14.28
CA GLN A 272 5.14 6.28 -14.52
C GLN A 272 5.33 4.80 -14.84
N LEU A 273 6.25 4.49 -15.75
CA LEU A 273 6.47 3.16 -16.29
C LEU A 273 6.99 2.21 -15.21
N VAL A 274 8.00 2.63 -14.44
CA VAL A 274 8.59 1.79 -13.38
C VAL A 274 7.55 1.45 -12.34
N ALA A 275 6.77 2.43 -11.88
CA ALA A 275 5.68 2.17 -10.94
C ALA A 275 4.65 1.21 -11.54
N LEU A 276 4.17 1.46 -12.76
CA LEU A 276 3.20 0.59 -13.42
C LEU A 276 3.71 -0.86 -13.52
N LEU A 277 4.99 -1.05 -13.90
CA LEU A 277 5.61 -2.37 -13.99
C LEU A 277 5.66 -3.09 -12.63
N ILE A 278 5.97 -2.38 -11.54
CA ILE A 278 5.91 -2.95 -10.18
C ILE A 278 4.50 -3.48 -9.90
N GLY A 279 3.46 -2.71 -10.22
CA GLY A 279 2.07 -3.13 -10.03
C GLY A 279 1.67 -4.34 -10.89
N VAL A 280 2.04 -4.34 -12.17
CA VAL A 280 1.78 -5.45 -13.10
C VAL A 280 2.49 -6.73 -12.65
N PHE A 281 3.76 -6.66 -12.28
CA PHE A 281 4.51 -7.83 -11.82
C PHE A 281 3.98 -8.37 -10.50
N THR A 282 3.56 -7.49 -9.58
CA THR A 282 2.92 -7.90 -8.33
C THR A 282 1.61 -8.65 -8.59
N LEU A 283 0.80 -8.17 -9.55
CA LEU A 283 -0.45 -8.83 -9.93
C LEU A 283 -0.22 -10.18 -10.60
N ILE A 284 0.75 -10.25 -11.52
CA ILE A 284 1.14 -11.51 -12.16
C ILE A 284 1.57 -12.52 -11.09
N ALA A 285 2.44 -12.11 -10.15
CA ALA A 285 2.87 -12.97 -9.05
C ALA A 285 1.68 -13.45 -8.20
N ALA A 286 0.73 -12.56 -7.86
CA ALA A 286 -0.47 -12.93 -7.11
C ALA A 286 -1.33 -13.96 -7.85
N LEU A 287 -1.56 -13.76 -9.15
CA LEU A 287 -2.34 -14.69 -9.98
C LEU A 287 -1.67 -16.06 -10.09
N PHE A 288 -0.35 -16.12 -10.34
CA PHE A 288 0.38 -17.38 -10.39
C PHE A 288 0.37 -18.12 -9.05
N SER A 289 0.59 -17.41 -7.94
CA SER A 289 0.53 -17.99 -6.60
C SER A 289 -0.87 -18.49 -6.23
N ALA A 290 -1.91 -17.75 -6.63
CA ALA A 290 -3.30 -18.19 -6.48
C ALA A 290 -3.56 -19.48 -7.27
N ILE A 291 -3.23 -19.52 -8.57
CA ILE A 291 -3.40 -20.71 -9.42
C ILE A 291 -2.66 -21.91 -8.83
N LYS A 292 -1.39 -21.73 -8.43
CA LYS A 292 -0.59 -22.79 -7.80
C LYS A 292 -1.27 -23.33 -6.52
N SER A 293 -1.81 -22.45 -5.69
CA SER A 293 -2.51 -22.83 -4.45
C SER A 293 -3.80 -23.60 -4.73
N LEU A 294 -4.55 -23.20 -5.77
CA LEU A 294 -5.74 -23.90 -6.24
C LEU A 294 -5.42 -25.30 -6.76
N VAL A 295 -4.40 -25.44 -7.63
CA VAL A 295 -3.98 -26.71 -8.24
C VAL A 295 -3.45 -27.69 -7.19
N GLN A 296 -2.76 -27.21 -6.16
CA GLN A 296 -2.25 -28.04 -5.08
C GLN A 296 -3.32 -28.46 -4.06
N GLY A 297 -4.58 -28.07 -4.25
CA GLY A 297 -5.67 -28.35 -3.30
C GLY A 297 -5.46 -27.71 -1.93
N ARG A 298 -4.59 -26.70 -1.84
CA ARG A 298 -4.26 -26.00 -0.58
C ARG A 298 -5.24 -24.88 -0.25
N ILE A 299 -6.40 -24.86 -0.89
CA ILE A 299 -7.40 -23.84 -0.60
C ILE A 299 -7.81 -24.02 0.86
N PRO A 300 -7.71 -22.98 1.70
CA PRO A 300 -8.17 -23.07 3.07
C PRO A 300 -9.60 -23.56 3.08
N GLY A 301 -9.79 -24.79 3.58
CA GLY A 301 -11.11 -25.40 3.68
C GLY A 301 -12.07 -24.58 4.53
N ALA A 302 -11.60 -23.56 5.26
CA ALA A 302 -12.45 -22.57 5.95
C ALA A 302 -13.25 -21.68 4.98
N VAL A 303 -12.64 -21.21 3.89
CA VAL A 303 -13.33 -20.36 2.89
C VAL A 303 -14.34 -21.20 2.12
N LEU A 304 -13.93 -22.38 1.63
CA LEU A 304 -14.86 -23.31 1.00
C LEU A 304 -15.98 -23.73 1.96
N ARG A 305 -15.67 -24.04 3.23
CA ARG A 305 -16.70 -24.37 4.23
C ARG A 305 -17.66 -23.21 4.48
N SER A 306 -17.22 -21.95 4.44
CA SER A 306 -18.11 -20.79 4.57
C SER A 306 -19.00 -20.55 3.35
N LEU A 307 -18.58 -21.03 2.17
CA LEU A 307 -19.34 -20.95 0.92
C LEU A 307 -20.27 -22.15 0.71
N VAL A 308 -20.03 -23.28 1.37
CA VAL A 308 -20.97 -24.41 1.38
C VAL A 308 -22.16 -24.06 2.30
N PRO A 309 -23.39 -23.97 1.76
CA PRO A 309 -24.58 -23.67 2.55
C PRO A 309 -24.75 -24.68 3.69
N ALA A 310 -25.18 -24.20 4.86
CA ALA A 310 -25.25 -24.98 6.10
C ALA A 310 -26.05 -26.28 5.99
N THR A 311 -26.99 -26.36 5.04
CA THR A 311 -27.81 -27.53 4.74
C THR A 311 -26.98 -28.75 4.34
N GLU A 312 -25.91 -28.59 3.55
CA GLU A 312 -25.06 -29.71 3.14
C GLU A 312 -24.11 -30.16 4.27
N ARG A 313 -23.89 -29.30 5.26
CA ARG A 313 -23.06 -29.60 6.43
C ARG A 313 -23.77 -30.55 7.40
N GLN A 314 -25.09 -30.47 7.47
CA GLN A 314 -25.90 -31.27 8.40
C GLN A 314 -26.05 -32.72 7.92
N GLU A 315 -26.13 -32.98 6.62
CA GLU A 315 -26.17 -34.34 6.04
C GLU A 315 -24.87 -35.12 6.29
N ARG A 316 -23.69 -34.49 6.21
CA ARG A 316 -22.42 -35.22 6.43
C ARG A 316 -22.21 -35.62 7.88
N THR A 317 -22.61 -34.78 8.84
CA THR A 317 -22.60 -35.17 10.27
C THR A 317 -23.64 -36.24 10.61
N ALA A 318 -24.70 -36.40 9.80
CA ALA A 318 -25.67 -37.48 9.98
C ALA A 318 -25.15 -38.83 9.44
N ALA A 319 -24.27 -38.81 8.43
CA ALA A 319 -23.71 -40.02 7.82
C ALA A 319 -22.54 -40.66 8.61
N ASP A 320 -21.84 -39.88 9.45
CA ASP A 320 -20.68 -40.34 10.24
C ASP A 320 -21.06 -40.77 11.69
N TRP A 321 -22.34 -41.02 11.97
CA TRP A 321 -22.71 -41.64 13.26
C TRP A 321 -22.13 -43.06 13.34
N PRO A 322 -21.30 -43.36 14.35
CA PRO A 322 -20.76 -44.71 14.53
C PRO A 322 -21.91 -45.67 14.79
N MET A 323 -22.12 -46.60 13.85
CA MET A 323 -23.08 -47.72 13.94
C MET A 323 -22.83 -48.67 15.13
N GLU A 324 -21.84 -48.41 15.97
CA GLU A 324 -21.57 -49.18 17.19
C GLU A 324 -22.63 -48.97 18.28
N THR A 325 -23.42 -47.88 18.25
CA THR A 325 -24.46 -47.63 19.28
C THR A 325 -25.74 -48.44 19.07
N LEU A 326 -25.88 -49.21 17.99
CA LEU A 326 -27.08 -50.02 17.67
C LEU A 326 -26.92 -51.53 17.90
N ARG A 327 -25.80 -52.02 18.48
CA ARG A 327 -25.61 -53.46 18.79
C ARG A 327 -25.91 -53.85 20.24
N GLY A 328 -26.50 -52.96 21.04
CA GLY A 328 -26.73 -53.15 22.48
C GLY A 328 -28.18 -53.17 22.95
N LEU A 329 -29.16 -53.24 22.04
CA LEU A 329 -30.60 -53.38 22.33
C LEU A 329 -31.14 -54.61 21.61
#